data_AF-A0A1B8P178-F1
#
_entry.id   AF-A0A1B8P178-F1
#
_cell.length_a   1.000
_cell.length_b   1.000
_cell.length_c   1.000
_cell.angle_alpha   90.00
_cell.angle_beta   90.00
_cell.angle_gamma   90.00
#
_symmetry.space_group_name_H-M   'P 1'
#
loop_
_entity.id
_entity.type
_entity.pdbx_description
1 polymer ?
#
loop_
_entity_poly.entity_id
_entity_poly.type
_entity_poly.pdbx_seq_one_letter_code
_entity_poly.pdbx_strand_id
1 'polypeptide(L)'
;MLESLADQSWQLLMASAVRHLEHQWVDEVVRPFQQDLAGRYPLAPQASREVALADFEDFFAPDGILDAFYQRNLKPFIEGAPEALRTDGGDSLLRQGVLDAVQRAERIREAYLNRDGVLDVAFSLEPLSLSADKRRGVISVDGQLIDYAHGPSRRVPMIWPNGLRESNESRVTLCRARSTIRRAPCVATVPGPGSGCSTRPS
;
A
#
# COMPACT_ATOMS: atom_id res chain seq x y z
N MET A 1 -1.25 28.94 44.48
CA MET A 1 -2.24 27.94 44.95
C MET A 1 -3.40 27.77 43.96
N LEU A 2 -4.00 28.84 43.43
CA LEU A 2 -5.05 28.71 42.41
C LEU A 2 -4.52 28.26 41.04
N GLU A 3 -3.33 28.72 40.65
CA GLU A 3 -2.65 28.31 39.41
C GLU A 3 -2.37 26.80 39.38
N SER A 4 -1.81 26.24 40.45
CA SER A 4 -1.53 24.80 40.53
C SER A 4 -2.77 23.90 40.46
N LEU A 5 -3.94 24.38 40.92
CA LEU A 5 -5.19 23.63 40.82
C LEU A 5 -5.75 23.68 39.40
N ALA A 6 -5.64 24.83 38.74
CA ALA A 6 -6.03 25.00 37.34
C ALA A 6 -5.15 24.14 36.42
N ASP A 7 -3.84 24.10 36.66
CA ASP A 7 -2.89 23.28 35.90
C ASP A 7 -3.16 21.77 36.07
N GLN A 8 -3.39 21.31 37.29
CA GLN A 8 -3.75 19.91 37.56
C GLN A 8 -5.09 19.53 36.91
N SER A 9 -6.09 20.43 36.97
CA SER A 9 -7.37 20.21 36.30
C SER A 9 -7.20 20.17 34.77
N TRP A 10 -6.39 21.06 34.20
CA TRP A 10 -6.10 21.11 32.78
C TRP A 10 -5.43 19.83 32.29
N GLN A 11 -4.43 19.32 32.99
CA GLN A 11 -3.75 18.07 32.65
C GLN A 11 -4.68 16.86 32.65
N LEU A 12 -5.58 16.76 33.63
CA LEU A 12 -6.57 15.69 33.69
C LEU A 12 -7.54 15.78 32.50
N LEU A 13 -7.96 16.99 32.13
CA LEU A 13 -8.80 17.21 30.95
C LEU A 13 -8.05 16.83 29.66
N MET A 14 -6.79 17.21 29.50
CA MET A 14 -5.97 16.84 28.34
C MET A 14 -5.76 15.32 28.25
N ALA A 15 -5.43 14.66 29.37
CA ALA A 15 -5.29 13.21 29.40
C ALA A 15 -6.60 12.48 29.03
N SER A 16 -7.75 13.03 29.45
CA SER A 16 -9.07 12.51 29.04
C SER A 16 -9.33 12.71 27.55
N ALA A 17 -9.01 13.90 27.02
CA ALA A 17 -9.16 14.21 25.60
C ALA A 17 -8.29 13.31 24.71
N VAL A 18 -7.02 13.09 25.08
CA VAL A 18 -6.12 12.18 24.35
C VAL A 18 -6.63 10.75 24.40
N ARG A 19 -7.12 10.27 25.56
CA ARG A 19 -7.72 8.93 25.65
C ARG A 19 -8.95 8.79 24.75
N HIS A 20 -9.80 9.82 24.68
CA HIS A 20 -10.94 9.83 23.77
C HIS A 20 -10.48 9.76 22.31
N LEU A 21 -9.48 10.56 21.94
CA LEU A 21 -8.86 10.54 20.61
C LEU A 21 -8.29 9.16 20.27
N GLU A 22 -7.65 8.47 21.22
CA GLU A 22 -7.14 7.12 21.01
C GLU A 22 -8.26 6.11 20.75
N HIS A 23 -9.41 6.23 21.42
CA HIS A 23 -10.58 5.41 21.12
C HIS A 23 -11.11 5.70 19.72
N GLN A 24 -11.23 6.98 19.35
CA GLN A 24 -11.64 7.37 18.00
C GLN A 24 -10.67 6.86 16.94
N TRP A 25 -9.35 6.91 17.18
CA TRP A 25 -8.34 6.36 16.28
C TRP A 25 -8.57 4.86 16.02
N VAL A 26 -8.88 4.10 17.06
CA VAL A 26 -9.14 2.66 16.90
C VAL A 26 -10.38 2.41 16.05
N ASP A 27 -11.47 3.13 16.29
CA ASP A 27 -12.73 2.90 15.60
C ASP A 27 -12.77 3.48 14.18
N GLU A 28 -12.20 4.67 13.98
CA GLU A 28 -12.26 5.39 12.70
C GLU A 28 -11.11 5.03 11.74
N VAL A 29 -9.94 4.65 12.27
CA VAL A 29 -8.75 4.40 11.42
C VAL A 29 -8.31 2.94 11.48
N VAL A 30 -8.08 2.40 12.68
CA VAL A 30 -7.53 1.04 12.82
C VAL A 30 -8.52 -0.01 12.33
N ARG A 31 -9.81 0.13 12.66
CA ARG A 31 -10.84 -0.84 12.28
C ARG A 31 -11.03 -0.92 10.75
N PRO A 32 -11.26 0.19 10.00
CA PRO A 32 -11.34 0.12 8.54
C PRO A 32 -10.06 -0.43 7.91
N PHE A 33 -8.89 0.00 8.40
CA PHE A 33 -7.61 -0.54 7.93
C PHE A 33 -7.53 -2.06 8.09
N GLN A 34 -7.91 -2.59 9.26
CA GLN A 34 -7.88 -4.03 9.52
C GLN A 34 -8.88 -4.81 8.67
N GLN A 35 -10.03 -4.22 8.35
CA GLN A 35 -11.08 -4.86 7.57
C GLN A 35 -10.73 -4.94 6.08
N ASP A 36 -10.28 -3.82 5.50
CA ASP A 36 -10.24 -3.66 4.05
C ASP A 36 -8.83 -3.73 3.49
N LEU A 37 -7.80 -3.47 4.31
CA LEU A 37 -6.43 -3.28 3.84
C LEU A 37 -5.44 -4.30 4.43
N ALA A 38 -5.61 -4.66 5.70
CA ALA A 38 -4.65 -5.50 6.40
C ALA A 38 -4.55 -6.91 5.80
N GLY A 39 -3.32 -7.41 5.68
CA GLY A 39 -3.06 -8.75 5.18
C GLY A 39 -3.36 -8.93 3.69
N ARG A 40 -3.45 -7.84 2.93
CA ARG A 40 -3.70 -7.84 1.47
C ARG A 40 -2.55 -7.16 0.72
N TYR A 41 -2.28 -7.61 -0.50
CA TYR A 41 -1.33 -6.98 -1.41
C TYR A 41 -1.89 -5.64 -1.89
N PRO A 42 -1.12 -4.54 -1.95
CA PRO A 42 0.35 -4.46 -1.90
C PRO A 42 0.96 -4.21 -0.51
N LEU A 43 0.13 -4.01 0.52
CA LEU A 43 0.58 -3.70 1.89
C LEU A 43 1.23 -4.90 2.59
N ALA A 44 0.78 -6.11 2.25
CA ALA A 44 1.36 -7.38 2.67
C ALA A 44 1.92 -8.12 1.43
N PRO A 45 3.24 -8.10 1.18
CA PRO A 45 3.83 -8.63 -0.06
C PRO A 45 3.59 -10.13 -0.30
N GLN A 46 3.30 -10.89 0.76
CA GLN A 46 3.07 -12.33 0.69
C GLN A 46 1.57 -12.70 0.68
N ALA A 47 0.68 -11.71 0.66
CA ALA A 47 -0.75 -11.94 0.64
C ALA A 47 -1.19 -12.45 -0.74
N SER A 48 -2.11 -13.42 -0.73
CA SER A 48 -2.73 -13.95 -1.96
C SER A 48 -3.97 -13.17 -2.40
N ARG A 49 -4.48 -12.27 -1.54
CA ARG A 49 -5.60 -11.38 -1.83
C ARG A 49 -5.11 -9.97 -2.01
N GLU A 50 -5.71 -9.27 -2.95
CA GLU A 50 -5.41 -7.87 -3.23
C GLU A 50 -6.38 -6.96 -2.49
N VAL A 51 -5.89 -5.76 -2.18
CA VAL A 51 -6.72 -4.64 -1.77
C VAL A 51 -7.57 -4.20 -2.96
N ALA A 52 -8.85 -3.89 -2.75
CA ALA A 52 -9.63 -3.23 -3.78
C ALA A 52 -9.09 -1.80 -3.95
N LEU A 53 -8.83 -1.37 -5.19
CA LEU A 53 -8.23 -0.06 -5.44
C LEU A 53 -9.02 1.08 -4.78
N ALA A 54 -10.35 1.00 -4.81
CA ALA A 54 -11.24 1.95 -4.15
C ALA A 54 -10.98 2.03 -2.63
N ASP A 55 -10.94 0.89 -1.93
CA ASP A 55 -10.65 0.85 -0.48
C ASP A 55 -9.27 1.46 -0.16
N PHE A 56 -8.29 1.29 -1.05
CA PHE A 56 -6.96 1.87 -0.89
C PHE A 56 -7.00 3.40 -1.03
N GLU A 57 -7.65 3.90 -2.08
CA GLU A 57 -7.81 5.34 -2.32
C GLU A 57 -8.64 5.97 -1.21
N ASP A 58 -9.79 5.41 -0.84
CA ASP A 58 -10.65 5.92 0.23
C ASP A 58 -9.92 6.07 1.57
N PHE A 59 -8.93 5.21 1.83
CA PHE A 59 -8.14 5.28 3.06
C PHE A 59 -6.95 6.23 2.99
N PHE A 60 -6.16 6.18 1.90
CA PHE A 60 -4.87 6.87 1.78
C PHE A 60 -4.90 8.15 0.95
N ALA A 61 -5.93 8.40 0.14
CA ALA A 61 -6.03 9.61 -0.66
C ALA A 61 -6.07 10.88 0.23
N PRO A 62 -5.70 12.05 -0.31
CA PRO A 62 -6.05 13.33 0.29
C PRO A 62 -7.54 13.35 0.63
N ASP A 63 -7.89 13.88 1.79
CA ASP A 63 -9.26 13.89 2.33
C ASP A 63 -9.88 12.50 2.58
N GLY A 64 -9.10 11.41 2.44
CA GLY A 64 -9.50 10.05 2.80
C GLY A 64 -9.59 9.84 4.32
N ILE A 65 -9.92 8.61 4.74
CA ILE A 65 -10.17 8.26 6.15
C ILE A 65 -9.03 8.75 7.07
N LEU A 66 -7.79 8.45 6.69
CA LEU A 66 -6.64 8.78 7.54
C LEU A 66 -6.35 10.29 7.55
N ASP A 67 -6.33 10.94 6.39
CA ASP A 67 -6.02 12.37 6.29
C ASP A 67 -7.12 13.19 6.98
N ALA A 68 -8.40 12.86 6.77
CA ALA A 68 -9.51 13.48 7.47
C ALA A 68 -9.38 13.35 9.00
N PHE A 69 -8.98 12.18 9.50
CA PHE A 69 -8.72 12.00 10.93
C PHE A 69 -7.54 12.87 11.39
N TYR A 70 -6.45 12.90 10.64
CA TYR A 70 -5.27 13.70 10.97
C TYR A 70 -5.61 15.19 11.06
N GLN A 71 -6.23 15.76 10.01
CA GLN A 71 -6.57 17.18 9.95
C GLN A 71 -7.55 17.58 11.07
N ARG A 72 -8.55 16.74 11.34
CA ARG A 72 -9.60 17.02 12.33
C ARG A 72 -9.13 16.84 13.77
N ASN A 73 -8.44 15.74 14.05
CA ASN A 73 -8.21 15.28 15.42
C ASN A 73 -6.75 15.44 15.85
N LEU A 74 -5.76 15.17 14.99
CA LEU A 74 -4.35 15.15 15.40
C LEU A 74 -3.66 16.50 15.23
N LYS A 75 -3.92 17.17 14.10
CA LYS A 75 -3.27 18.43 13.73
C LYS A 75 -3.36 19.54 14.79
N PRO A 76 -4.52 19.79 15.44
CA PRO A 76 -4.60 20.83 16.47
C PRO A 76 -3.63 20.59 17.64
N PHE A 77 -3.34 19.33 17.96
CA PHE A 77 -2.44 18.98 19.07
C PHE A 77 -0.98 18.89 18.63
N ILE A 78 -0.70 18.37 17.43
CA ILE A 78 0.67 18.20 16.94
C ILE A 78 1.27 19.54 16.51
N GLU A 79 0.50 20.38 15.82
CA GLU A 79 0.97 21.64 15.25
C GLU A 79 0.55 22.86 16.08
N GLY A 80 -0.64 22.82 16.69
CA GLY A 80 -1.21 23.97 17.40
C GLY A 80 -0.77 24.10 18.85
N ALA A 81 -0.66 22.98 19.57
CA ALA A 81 -0.29 22.96 20.99
C ALA A 81 0.53 21.69 21.37
N PRO A 82 1.73 21.50 20.79
CA PRO A 82 2.55 20.32 21.05
C PRO A 82 2.95 20.15 22.52
N GLU A 83 3.03 21.24 23.28
CA GLU A 83 3.23 21.25 24.73
C GLU A 83 2.07 20.64 25.51
N ALA A 84 0.83 20.75 25.02
CA ALA A 84 -0.34 20.16 25.66
C ALA A 84 -0.36 18.62 25.54
N LEU A 85 0.42 18.06 24.62
CA LEU A 85 0.64 16.62 24.48
C LEU A 85 1.72 16.08 25.42
N ARG A 86 2.26 16.89 26.33
CA ARG A 86 3.29 16.48 27.27
C ARG A 86 2.77 16.48 28.70
N THR A 87 3.19 15.49 29.48
CA THR A 87 3.05 15.51 30.93
C THR A 87 4.07 16.45 31.56
N ASP A 88 3.91 16.79 32.83
CA ASP A 88 4.92 17.52 33.61
C ASP A 88 6.28 16.81 33.65
N GLY A 89 6.29 15.49 33.50
CA GLY A 89 7.50 14.66 33.40
C GLY A 89 8.17 14.72 32.02
N GLY A 90 7.55 15.40 31.04
CA GLY A 90 8.03 15.50 29.67
C GLY A 90 7.61 14.34 28.75
N ASP A 91 6.90 13.35 29.29
CA ASP A 91 6.39 12.19 28.53
C ASP A 91 5.24 12.61 27.60
N SER A 92 5.16 11.99 26.44
CA SER A 92 4.03 12.24 25.53
C SER A 92 2.77 11.55 26.04
N LEU A 93 1.67 12.30 26.10
CA LEU A 93 0.33 11.77 26.34
C LEU A 93 -0.17 10.93 25.15
N LEU A 94 0.29 11.23 23.93
CA LEU A 94 -0.08 10.50 22.73
C LEU A 94 0.82 9.27 22.58
N ARG A 95 0.21 8.10 22.34
CA ARG A 95 0.97 6.88 22.03
C ARG A 95 1.86 7.06 20.81
N GLN A 96 3.15 6.72 20.94
CA GLN A 96 4.13 6.74 19.83
C GLN A 96 3.63 5.96 18.61
N GLY A 97 2.93 4.84 18.81
CA GLY A 97 2.39 4.03 17.73
C GLY A 97 1.40 4.77 16.80
N VAL A 98 0.72 5.84 17.27
CA VAL A 98 -0.14 6.67 16.42
C VAL A 98 0.73 7.50 15.47
N LEU A 99 1.77 8.14 15.99
CA LEU A 99 2.71 8.93 15.18
C LEU A 99 3.44 8.04 14.16
N ASP A 100 3.91 6.87 14.58
CA ASP A 100 4.56 5.90 13.70
C ASP A 100 3.62 5.42 12.59
N ALA A 101 2.33 5.24 12.89
CA ALA A 101 1.33 4.84 11.91
C ALA A 101 1.07 5.94 10.88
N VAL A 102 0.95 7.20 11.30
CA VAL A 102 0.80 8.35 10.40
C VAL A 102 2.01 8.46 9.48
N GLN A 103 3.24 8.41 10.03
CA GLN A 103 4.46 8.45 9.22
C GLN A 103 4.59 7.28 8.25
N ARG A 104 4.15 6.08 8.65
CA ARG A 104 4.12 4.92 7.76
C ARG A 104 3.12 5.12 6.63
N ALA A 105 1.95 5.67 6.93
CA ALA A 105 0.94 5.92 5.93
C ALA A 105 1.36 6.99 4.92
N GLU A 106 2.05 8.05 5.35
CA GLU A 106 2.63 9.04 4.42
C GLU A 106 3.61 8.39 3.45
N ARG A 107 4.49 7.50 3.92
CA ARG A 107 5.38 6.74 3.03
C ARG A 107 4.63 5.83 2.06
N ILE A 108 3.47 5.29 2.46
CA ILE A 108 2.61 4.50 1.57
C ILE A 108 1.99 5.44 0.52
N ARG A 109 1.46 6.60 0.91
CA ARG A 109 0.93 7.60 -0.02
C ARG A 109 1.96 7.98 -1.07
N GLU A 110 3.16 8.35 -0.66
CA GLU A 110 4.25 8.74 -1.55
C GLU A 110 4.68 7.62 -2.52
N ALA A 111 4.52 6.35 -2.12
CA ALA A 111 4.91 5.20 -2.92
C ALA A 111 3.84 4.78 -3.94
N TYR A 112 2.56 5.02 -3.66
CA TYR A 112 1.45 4.48 -4.44
C TYR A 112 0.57 5.54 -5.12
N LEU A 113 0.46 6.74 -4.54
CA LEU A 113 -0.40 7.81 -5.04
C LEU A 113 0.44 8.89 -5.71
N ASN A 114 -0.11 9.48 -6.77
CA ASN A 114 0.41 10.71 -7.33
C ASN A 114 -0.05 11.94 -6.52
N ARG A 115 0.32 13.13 -7.00
CA ARG A 115 -0.02 14.41 -6.36
C ARG A 115 -1.51 14.70 -6.29
N ASP A 116 -2.29 14.12 -7.21
CA ASP A 116 -3.74 14.27 -7.26
C ASP A 116 -4.45 13.26 -6.35
N GLY A 117 -3.70 12.41 -5.64
CA GLY A 117 -4.25 11.41 -4.74
C GLY A 117 -4.74 10.14 -5.40
N VAL A 118 -4.40 9.96 -6.68
CA VAL A 118 -4.83 8.80 -7.48
C VAL A 118 -3.70 7.77 -7.51
N LEU A 119 -4.05 6.49 -7.49
CA LEU A 119 -3.09 5.40 -7.65
C LEU A 119 -2.34 5.51 -8.99
N ASP A 120 -1.01 5.62 -8.91
CA ASP A 120 -0.13 5.73 -10.07
C ASP A 120 1.29 5.28 -9.72
N VAL A 121 1.54 3.99 -9.91
CA VAL A 121 2.83 3.35 -9.67
C VAL A 121 3.53 3.12 -11.01
N ALA A 122 4.51 3.96 -11.29
CA ALA A 122 5.42 3.75 -12.40
C ALA A 122 6.54 2.78 -12.01
N PHE A 123 6.72 1.72 -12.79
CA PHE A 123 7.80 0.76 -12.62
C PHE A 123 8.35 0.32 -13.96
N SER A 124 9.37 -0.53 -13.96
CA SER A 124 9.93 -1.05 -15.20
C SER A 124 10.27 -2.51 -15.07
N LEU A 125 9.97 -3.27 -16.12
CA LEU A 125 10.29 -4.70 -16.18
C LEU A 125 11.34 -4.95 -17.24
N GLU A 126 12.28 -5.83 -16.92
CA GLU A 126 13.39 -6.19 -17.78
C GLU A 126 13.48 -7.72 -17.88
N PRO A 127 13.20 -8.32 -19.05
CA PRO A 127 13.37 -9.76 -19.24
C PRO A 127 14.85 -10.16 -19.23
N LEU A 128 15.30 -10.80 -18.16
CA LEU A 128 16.72 -11.15 -17.99
C LEU A 128 17.16 -12.29 -18.91
N SER A 129 16.40 -13.39 -18.95
CA SER A 129 16.70 -14.54 -19.82
C SER A 129 15.47 -15.44 -19.97
N LEU A 130 15.52 -16.32 -20.97
CA LEU A 130 14.52 -17.35 -21.20
C LEU A 130 15.24 -18.69 -21.36
N SER A 131 14.70 -19.77 -20.79
CA SER A 131 15.31 -21.09 -20.93
C SER A 131 15.28 -21.56 -22.39
N ALA A 132 16.32 -22.29 -22.82
CA ALA A 132 16.48 -22.71 -24.21
C ALA A 132 15.34 -23.60 -24.76
N ASP A 133 14.60 -24.26 -23.86
CA ASP A 133 13.43 -25.08 -24.22
C ASP A 133 12.15 -24.25 -24.48
N LYS A 134 12.20 -22.93 -24.27
CA LYS A 134 11.15 -21.97 -24.60
C LYS A 134 11.60 -21.06 -25.74
N ARG A 135 10.68 -20.73 -26.65
CA ARG A 135 10.94 -19.83 -27.80
C ARG A 135 10.57 -18.40 -27.52
N ARG A 136 9.51 -18.19 -26.74
CA ARG A 136 8.90 -16.87 -26.51
C ARG A 136 8.25 -16.86 -25.14
N GLY A 137 8.44 -15.78 -24.39
CA GLY A 137 7.74 -15.47 -23.15
C GLY A 137 6.99 -14.16 -23.31
N VAL A 138 5.72 -14.13 -22.92
CA VAL A 138 4.90 -12.91 -22.92
C VAL A 138 4.43 -12.66 -21.51
N ILE A 139 4.78 -11.51 -20.94
CA ILE A 139 4.27 -11.02 -19.66
C ILE A 139 3.19 -9.97 -19.97
N SER A 140 2.03 -10.10 -19.35
CA SER A 140 0.95 -9.12 -19.37
C SER A 140 0.80 -8.58 -17.97
N VAL A 141 0.75 -7.26 -17.79
CA VAL A 141 0.36 -6.61 -16.53
C VAL A 141 -0.69 -5.58 -16.87
N ASP A 142 -1.93 -5.78 -16.41
CA ASP A 142 -3.07 -4.90 -16.69
C ASP A 142 -3.20 -4.51 -18.17
N GLY A 143 -3.01 -5.50 -19.05
CA GLY A 143 -3.06 -5.34 -20.50
C GLY A 143 -1.82 -4.77 -21.18
N GLN A 144 -0.82 -4.28 -20.44
CA GLN A 144 0.51 -3.93 -20.98
C GLN A 144 1.32 -5.20 -21.21
N LEU A 145 1.83 -5.38 -22.43
CA LEU A 145 2.50 -6.62 -22.86
C LEU A 145 4.01 -6.42 -23.03
N ILE A 146 4.77 -7.34 -22.46
CA ILE A 146 6.21 -7.47 -22.67
C ILE A 146 6.46 -8.80 -23.36
N ASP A 147 7.00 -8.75 -24.57
CA ASP A 147 7.34 -9.91 -25.36
C ASP A 147 8.85 -10.11 -25.42
N TYR A 148 9.29 -11.34 -25.13
CA TYR A 148 10.70 -11.71 -25.16
C TYR A 148 10.91 -13.03 -25.89
N ALA A 149 11.78 -13.04 -26.90
CA ALA A 149 12.10 -14.21 -27.71
C ALA A 149 13.63 -14.33 -27.94
N HIS A 150 14.40 -14.42 -26.86
CA HIS A 150 15.89 -14.47 -26.89
C HIS A 150 16.54 -13.27 -27.61
N GLY A 151 15.85 -12.13 -27.63
CA GLY A 151 16.39 -10.88 -28.14
C GLY A 151 17.24 -10.15 -27.08
N PRO A 152 17.73 -8.95 -27.39
CA PRO A 152 18.35 -8.09 -26.40
C PRO A 152 17.38 -7.79 -25.23
N SER A 153 17.85 -7.95 -23.99
CA SER A 153 17.11 -7.49 -22.81
C SER A 153 16.94 -5.98 -22.88
N ARG A 154 15.70 -5.51 -22.72
CA ARG A 154 15.37 -4.10 -22.65
C ARG A 154 14.41 -3.87 -21.49
N ARG A 155 14.66 -2.78 -20.77
CA ARG A 155 13.76 -2.27 -19.75
C ARG A 155 12.53 -1.65 -20.41
N VAL A 156 11.35 -2.13 -20.04
CA VAL A 156 10.06 -1.61 -20.52
C VAL A 156 9.40 -0.86 -19.35
N PRO A 157 9.15 0.45 -19.49
CA PRO A 157 8.40 1.20 -18.49
C PRO A 157 6.92 0.77 -18.49
N MET A 158 6.34 0.67 -17.31
CA MET A 158 4.97 0.20 -17.06
C MET A 158 4.33 1.09 -15.99
N ILE A 159 3.00 1.14 -15.97
CA ILE A 159 2.20 1.85 -14.97
C ILE A 159 1.18 0.90 -14.35
N TRP A 160 0.98 0.97 -13.04
CA TRP A 160 -0.06 0.24 -12.31
C TRP A 160 -0.78 1.18 -11.33
N PRO A 161 -2.11 1.10 -11.18
CA PRO A 161 -3.03 0.30 -11.99
C PRO A 161 -3.20 0.91 -13.39
N ASN A 162 -3.51 0.07 -14.38
CA ASN A 162 -3.80 0.54 -15.73
C ASN A 162 -5.27 0.28 -16.08
N GLY A 163 -6.06 1.35 -16.17
CA GLY A 163 -7.52 1.32 -16.34
C GLY A 163 -8.03 0.81 -17.70
N LEU A 164 -7.21 0.09 -18.48
CA LEU A 164 -7.63 -0.49 -19.77
C LEU A 164 -8.53 -1.72 -19.61
N ARG A 165 -8.70 -2.27 -18.39
CA ARG A 165 -9.56 -3.42 -18.10
C ARG A 165 -10.28 -3.26 -16.76
N GLU A 166 -11.45 -3.89 -16.63
CA GLU A 166 -12.22 -3.97 -15.37
C GLU A 166 -11.52 -4.82 -14.30
N SER A 167 -10.63 -5.73 -14.69
CA SER A 167 -9.86 -6.58 -13.78
C SER A 167 -8.37 -6.35 -13.94
N ASN A 168 -7.69 -6.01 -12.85
CA ASN A 168 -6.23 -5.97 -12.80
C ASN A 168 -5.71 -7.42 -12.74
N GLU A 169 -5.11 -7.89 -13.82
CA GLU A 169 -4.59 -9.25 -13.92
C GLU A 169 -3.20 -9.21 -14.56
N SER A 170 -2.25 -9.86 -13.89
CA SER A 170 -0.97 -10.21 -14.47
C SER A 170 -1.00 -11.61 -15.05
N ARG A 171 -0.30 -11.84 -16.16
CA ARG A 171 -0.24 -13.17 -16.80
C ARG A 171 1.10 -13.41 -17.45
N VAL A 172 1.65 -14.61 -17.29
CA VAL A 172 2.89 -15.02 -17.95
C VAL A 172 2.63 -16.20 -18.89
N THR A 173 2.86 -16.00 -20.18
CA THR A 173 2.67 -17.04 -21.20
C THR A 173 4.02 -17.51 -21.72
N LEU A 174 4.28 -18.81 -21.67
CA LEU A 174 5.54 -19.39 -22.14
C LEU A 174 5.28 -20.34 -23.32
N CYS A 175 5.82 -19.99 -24.48
CA CYS A 175 5.73 -20.80 -25.69
C CYS A 175 6.93 -21.75 -25.78
N ARG A 176 6.66 -23.07 -25.84
CA ARG A 176 7.70 -24.11 -25.94
C ARG A 176 8.33 -24.17 -27.33
N ALA A 177 9.60 -24.57 -27.39
CA ALA A 177 10.26 -24.92 -28.64
C ALA A 177 9.80 -26.30 -29.13
N ARG A 178 8.89 -26.35 -30.13
CA ARG A 178 8.39 -27.55 -30.86
C ARG A 178 8.45 -28.89 -30.09
N SER A 179 7.31 -29.32 -29.56
CA SER A 179 6.99 -30.74 -29.45
C SER A 179 6.20 -31.13 -30.70
N THR A 180 6.50 -32.29 -31.30
CA THR A 180 5.84 -32.88 -32.48
C THR A 180 4.36 -33.23 -32.26
N ILE A 181 3.79 -32.95 -31.09
CA ILE A 181 2.40 -33.21 -30.75
C ILE A 181 1.70 -31.86 -30.61
N ARG A 182 0.66 -31.62 -31.44
CA ARG A 182 -0.27 -30.48 -31.34
C ARG A 182 -0.78 -30.32 -29.90
N ARG A 183 -0.13 -29.48 -29.09
CA ARG A 183 -0.68 -28.97 -27.82
C ARG A 183 -0.39 -27.48 -27.72
N ALA A 184 -1.42 -26.74 -27.35
CA ALA A 184 -1.48 -25.28 -27.20
C ALA A 184 -0.34 -24.73 -26.32
N PRO A 185 -0.01 -23.42 -26.41
CA PRO A 185 1.00 -22.79 -25.56
C PRO A 185 0.68 -23.04 -24.07
N CYS A 186 1.70 -23.38 -23.29
CA CYS A 186 1.55 -23.54 -21.84
C CYS A 186 1.41 -22.15 -21.21
N VAL A 187 0.20 -21.79 -20.80
CA VAL A 187 -0.10 -20.55 -20.09
C VAL A 187 0.13 -20.79 -18.60
N ALA A 188 0.96 -19.98 -17.96
CA ALA A 188 1.05 -19.91 -16.50
C ALA A 188 0.36 -18.61 -16.06
N THR A 189 -0.90 -18.72 -15.67
CA THR A 189 -1.62 -17.57 -15.11
C THR A 189 -1.20 -17.40 -13.66
N VAL A 190 -0.70 -16.22 -13.32
CA VAL A 190 -0.43 -15.85 -11.93
C VAL A 190 -1.28 -14.63 -11.64
N PRO A 191 -2.40 -14.76 -10.90
CA PRO A 191 -3.25 -13.62 -10.64
C PRO A 191 -2.47 -12.59 -9.81
N GLY A 192 -2.46 -11.36 -10.31
CA GLY A 192 -2.01 -10.19 -9.57
C GLY A 192 -0.62 -9.63 -9.90
N PRO A 193 -0.39 -8.31 -9.78
CA PRO A 193 0.92 -7.69 -9.97
C PRO A 193 1.92 -8.04 -8.84
N GLY A 194 1.44 -8.58 -7.72
CA GLY A 194 2.22 -8.91 -6.53
C GLY A 194 2.67 -10.36 -6.38
N SER A 195 2.14 -11.26 -7.20
CA SER A 195 2.46 -12.68 -7.08
C SER A 195 3.89 -12.94 -7.59
N GLY A 196 4.83 -13.10 -6.66
CA GLY A 196 6.20 -13.49 -6.98
C GLY A 196 6.21 -14.79 -7.80
N CYS A 197 6.87 -14.75 -8.96
CA CYS A 197 7.14 -15.93 -9.77
C CYS A 197 8.10 -16.87 -9.01
N SER A 198 7.57 -17.76 -8.15
CA SER A 198 8.34 -18.86 -7.59
C SER A 198 8.35 -20.02 -8.59
N THR A 199 9.36 -20.05 -9.46
CA THR A 199 9.71 -21.27 -10.19
C THR A 199 10.60 -22.11 -9.27
N ARG A 200 10.03 -23.13 -8.61
CA ARG A 200 10.83 -24.21 -8.03
C ARG A 200 11.56 -24.96 -9.16
N PRO A 201 12.88 -25.13 -9.09
CA PRO A 201 13.54 -26.13 -9.92
C PRO A 201 13.15 -27.52 -9.38
N SER A 202 12.80 -28.42 -10.30
CA SER A 202 12.74 -29.86 -10.03
C SER A 202 14.14 -30.45 -10.16
#